data_AF-A0A933IKS7-F1
#
_entry.id   AF-A0A933IKS7-F1
#
_cell.length_a   1.000
_cell.length_b   1.000
_cell.length_c   1.000
_cell.angle_alpha   90.00
_cell.angle_beta   90.00
_cell.angle_gamma   90.00
#
_symmetry.space_group_name_H-M   'P 1'
#
loop_
_entity.id
_entity.type
_entity.pdbx_description
1 polymer ?
#
loop_
_entity_poly.entity_id
_entity_poly.type
_entity_poly.pdbx_seq_one_letter_code
_entity_poly.pdbx_strand_id
1 'polypeptide(L)'
;EAIVNTLTKILLAFFGIMVIFFGFGVIWVAVCYLVSITIANIISFVILYRKTIKPRFSLDIRFIRDTLLASVPIVLIALFTGIGDKVSTILLGNISGNYGVGLFGSVYKLYEAFFFLSGSIMVVFLPLFSQYYPQQMDNFKRLYRIVFKITISIALPVSGGIIMLSSQIIVLFFGQEYLPAARVLRFLFIAFIFVCMNSSLYYILISIGKQRLVLVGSAITFLINITLCLLLFPSYGY
;
A
#
# COMPACT_ATOMS: atom_id res chain seq x y z
N GLU A 1 -2.55 13.91 -4.18
CA GLU A 1 -2.43 12.44 -4.28
C GLU A 1 -3.50 11.70 -3.47
N ALA A 2 -3.58 11.87 -2.15
CA ALA A 2 -4.61 11.21 -1.31
C ALA A 2 -6.05 11.45 -1.78
N ILE A 3 -6.40 12.70 -2.14
CA ILE A 3 -7.74 13.05 -2.65
C ILE A 3 -8.06 12.26 -3.93
N VAL A 4 -7.09 12.11 -4.83
CA VAL A 4 -7.27 11.41 -6.12
C VAL A 4 -7.53 9.93 -5.87
N ASN A 5 -6.71 9.30 -5.02
CA ASN A 5 -6.85 7.89 -4.69
C ASN A 5 -8.18 7.60 -4.00
N THR A 6 -8.61 8.46 -3.07
CA THR A 6 -9.93 8.32 -2.42
C THR A 6 -11.06 8.49 -3.42
N LEU A 7 -10.98 9.48 -4.31
CA LEU A 7 -12.00 9.72 -5.34
C LEU A 7 -12.12 8.53 -6.30
N THR A 8 -10.99 8.01 -6.79
CA THR A 8 -10.95 6.83 -7.67
C THR A 8 -11.60 5.62 -7.01
N LYS A 9 -11.33 5.37 -5.71
CA LYS A 9 -11.93 4.24 -4.98
C LYS A 9 -13.44 4.40 -4.81
N ILE A 10 -13.93 5.61 -4.53
CA ILE A 10 -15.38 5.89 -4.41
C ILE A 10 -16.07 5.67 -5.76
N LEU A 11 -15.51 6.24 -6.84
CA LEU A 11 -16.05 6.08 -8.19
C LEU A 11 -16.06 4.61 -8.62
N LEU A 12 -14.98 3.88 -8.34
CA LEU A 12 -14.89 2.45 -8.64
C LEU A 12 -15.94 1.65 -7.87
N ALA A 13 -16.16 1.93 -6.59
CA ALA A 13 -17.19 1.25 -5.80
C ALA A 13 -18.57 1.50 -6.38
N PHE A 14 -18.90 2.75 -6.72
CA PHE A 14 -20.19 3.12 -7.31
C PHE A 14 -20.43 2.41 -8.65
N PHE A 15 -19.49 2.54 -9.60
CA PHE A 15 -19.63 1.93 -10.93
C PHE A 15 -19.51 0.40 -10.88
N GLY A 16 -18.66 -0.14 -10.03
CA GLY A 16 -18.48 -1.58 -9.86
C GLY A 16 -19.73 -2.28 -9.33
N ILE A 17 -20.42 -1.68 -8.35
CA ILE A 17 -21.70 -2.20 -7.83
C ILE A 17 -22.76 -2.20 -8.93
N MET A 18 -22.85 -1.11 -9.72
CA MET A 18 -23.77 -1.05 -10.87
C MET A 18 -23.53 -2.18 -11.87
N VAL A 19 -22.27 -2.40 -12.27
CA VAL A 19 -21.92 -3.44 -13.25
C VAL A 19 -22.30 -4.84 -12.77
N ILE A 20 -22.06 -5.14 -11.49
CA ILE A 20 -22.43 -6.44 -10.89
C ILE A 20 -23.95 -6.61 -10.85
N PHE A 21 -24.70 -5.54 -10.50
CA PHE A 21 -26.16 -5.57 -10.44
C PHE A 21 -26.81 -5.86 -11.79
N PHE A 22 -26.21 -5.36 -12.88
CA PHE A 22 -26.67 -5.59 -14.25
C PHE A 22 -26.14 -6.89 -14.87
N GLY A 23 -25.41 -7.72 -14.12
CA GLY A 23 -24.90 -9.03 -14.57
C GLY A 23 -23.79 -8.94 -15.63
N PHE A 24 -23.14 -7.78 -15.74
CA PHE A 24 -22.06 -7.59 -16.71
C PHE A 24 -20.79 -8.32 -16.27
N GLY A 25 -20.09 -8.92 -17.25
CA GLY A 25 -18.86 -9.68 -16.99
C GLY A 25 -17.69 -8.82 -16.48
N VAL A 26 -16.63 -9.50 -16.00
CA VAL A 26 -15.44 -8.91 -15.36
C VAL A 26 -14.76 -7.81 -16.19
N ILE A 27 -14.86 -7.86 -17.52
CA ILE A 27 -14.31 -6.84 -18.43
C ILE A 27 -14.89 -5.45 -18.13
N TRP A 28 -16.18 -5.35 -17.80
CA TRP A 28 -16.83 -4.08 -17.51
C TRP A 28 -16.35 -3.47 -16.19
N VAL A 29 -15.96 -4.30 -15.21
CA VAL A 29 -15.32 -3.82 -13.98
C VAL A 29 -13.98 -3.16 -14.28
N ALA A 30 -13.20 -3.71 -15.23
CA ALA A 30 -11.95 -3.10 -15.68
C ALA A 30 -12.19 -1.77 -16.41
N VAL A 31 -13.23 -1.66 -17.24
CA VAL A 31 -13.62 -0.40 -17.89
C VAL A 31 -14.00 0.64 -16.85
N CYS A 32 -14.80 0.29 -15.84
CA CYS A 32 -15.17 1.19 -14.74
C CYS A 32 -13.95 1.71 -13.97
N TYR A 33 -12.92 0.86 -13.79
CA TYR A 33 -11.66 1.28 -13.18
C TYR A 33 -10.94 2.34 -14.03
N LEU A 34 -10.81 2.11 -15.35
CA LEU A 34 -10.18 3.07 -16.27
C LEU A 34 -10.93 4.40 -16.32
N VAL A 35 -12.26 4.37 -16.32
CA VAL A 35 -13.08 5.59 -16.30
C VAL A 35 -12.89 6.34 -14.98
N SER A 36 -12.95 5.64 -13.85
CA SER A 36 -12.80 6.24 -12.52
C SER A 36 -11.46 6.95 -12.34
N ILE A 37 -10.35 6.32 -12.77
CA ILE A 37 -9.01 6.90 -12.63
C ILE A 37 -8.82 8.11 -13.57
N THR A 38 -9.40 8.06 -14.76
CA THR A 38 -9.31 9.17 -15.73
C THR A 38 -10.06 10.40 -15.22
N ILE A 39 -11.27 10.21 -14.70
CA ILE A 39 -12.07 11.29 -14.10
C ILE A 39 -11.34 11.92 -12.91
N ALA A 40 -10.80 11.10 -12.01
CA ALA A 40 -10.07 11.58 -10.83
C ALA A 40 -8.83 12.41 -11.21
N ASN A 41 -8.08 11.99 -12.24
CA ASN A 41 -6.93 12.73 -12.74
C ASN A 41 -7.33 14.07 -13.39
N ILE A 42 -8.40 14.11 -14.18
CA ILE A 42 -8.91 15.36 -14.78
C ILE A 42 -9.32 16.35 -13.69
N ILE A 43 -10.10 15.91 -12.69
CA ILE A 43 -10.52 16.78 -11.58
C ILE A 43 -9.31 17.34 -10.84
N SER A 44 -8.30 16.51 -10.59
CA SER A 44 -7.07 16.91 -9.92
C SER A 44 -6.29 17.96 -10.70
N PHE A 45 -6.17 17.76 -12.01
CA PHE A 45 -5.53 18.71 -12.91
C PHE A 45 -6.27 20.06 -12.92
N VAL A 46 -7.61 20.05 -12.99
CA VAL A 46 -8.43 21.26 -12.97
C VAL A 46 -8.29 22.02 -11.65
N ILE A 47 -8.29 21.33 -10.50
CA ILE A 47 -8.08 21.94 -9.19
C ILE A 47 -6.70 22.60 -9.11
N LEU A 48 -5.65 21.90 -9.55
CA LEU A 48 -4.28 22.41 -9.53
C LEU A 48 -4.13 23.66 -10.41
N TYR A 49 -4.70 23.63 -11.61
CA TYR A 49 -4.68 24.74 -12.56
C TYR A 49 -5.41 25.97 -12.01
N ARG A 50 -6.52 25.77 -11.27
CA ARG A 50 -7.31 26.88 -10.70
C ARG A 50 -6.75 27.45 -9.39
N LYS A 51 -6.13 26.63 -8.53
CA LYS A 51 -5.79 27.05 -7.15
C LYS A 51 -4.33 27.42 -6.89
N THR A 52 -3.35 26.89 -7.63
CA THR A 52 -1.98 26.89 -7.09
C THR A 52 -0.93 27.47 -8.03
N ILE A 53 -0.81 26.99 -9.28
CA ILE A 53 0.32 27.37 -10.15
C ILE A 53 -0.15 27.34 -11.61
N LYS A 54 -0.07 28.49 -12.32
CA LYS A 54 -0.12 28.48 -13.80
C LYS A 54 1.19 27.86 -14.28
N PRO A 55 1.19 26.68 -14.91
CA PRO A 55 2.43 26.04 -15.33
C PRO A 55 3.18 26.96 -16.30
N ARG A 56 4.35 27.47 -15.88
CA ARG A 56 5.28 28.16 -16.77
C ARG A 56 6.18 27.09 -17.37
N PHE A 57 6.08 26.89 -18.67
CA PHE A 57 6.96 25.98 -19.39
C PHE A 57 8.36 26.59 -19.51
N SER A 58 9.21 26.33 -18.52
CA SER A 58 10.66 26.56 -18.61
C SER A 58 11.37 25.20 -18.65
N LEU A 59 11.97 24.87 -19.78
CA LEU A 59 12.75 23.64 -19.94
C LEU A 59 14.15 23.83 -19.39
N ASP A 60 14.32 23.58 -18.09
CA ASP A 60 15.64 23.44 -17.48
C ASP A 60 16.07 21.98 -17.55
N ILE A 61 16.88 21.65 -18.55
CA ILE A 61 17.38 20.30 -18.82
C ILE A 61 18.18 19.76 -17.63
N ARG A 62 18.87 20.63 -16.88
CA ARG A 62 19.66 20.22 -15.71
C ARG A 62 18.74 19.83 -14.56
N PHE A 63 17.71 20.64 -14.30
CA PHE A 63 16.67 20.31 -13.33
C PHE A 63 15.94 19.01 -13.67
N ILE A 64 15.57 18.81 -14.94
CA ILE A 64 14.92 17.57 -15.41
C ILE A 64 15.81 16.35 -15.17
N ARG A 65 17.10 16.44 -15.55
CA ARG A 65 18.06 15.35 -15.36
C ARG A 65 18.24 15.01 -13.89
N ASP A 66 18.45 16.01 -13.04
CA ASP A 66 18.71 15.82 -11.61
C ASP A 66 17.48 15.23 -10.91
N THR A 67 16.29 15.71 -11.26
CA THR A 67 15.01 15.17 -10.74
C THR A 67 14.78 13.73 -11.20
N LEU A 68 15.04 13.41 -12.47
CA LEU A 68 14.91 12.04 -12.99
C LEU A 68 15.88 11.09 -12.26
N LEU A 69 17.16 11.46 -12.15
CA LEU A 69 18.15 10.64 -11.45
C LEU A 69 17.80 10.44 -9.96
N ALA A 70 17.27 11.48 -9.30
CA ALA A 70 16.78 11.38 -7.93
C ALA A 70 15.54 10.49 -7.80
N SER A 71 14.73 10.36 -8.86
CA SER A 71 13.51 9.55 -8.87
C SER A 71 13.78 8.06 -9.15
N VAL A 72 14.89 7.71 -9.82
CA VAL A 72 15.22 6.31 -10.16
C VAL A 72 15.13 5.36 -8.95
N PRO A 73 15.74 5.66 -7.78
CA PRO A 73 15.64 4.77 -6.61
C PRO A 73 14.19 4.57 -6.15
N ILE A 74 13.37 5.61 -6.21
CA ILE A 74 11.97 5.57 -5.78
C ILE A 74 11.17 4.67 -6.73
N VAL A 75 11.38 4.80 -8.04
CA VAL A 75 10.75 3.95 -9.05
C VAL A 75 11.14 2.49 -8.83
N LEU A 76 12.42 2.21 -8.59
CA LEU A 76 12.88 0.84 -8.34
C LEU A 76 12.33 0.26 -7.03
N ILE A 77 12.21 1.07 -5.97
CA ILE A 77 11.53 0.66 -4.73
C ILE A 77 10.09 0.24 -5.05
N ALA A 78 9.35 1.09 -5.78
CA ALA A 78 7.96 0.82 -6.15
C ALA A 78 7.81 -0.41 -7.05
N LEU A 79 8.77 -0.67 -7.94
CA LEU A 79 8.81 -1.88 -8.74
C LEU A 79 9.03 -3.13 -7.88
N PHE A 80 10.01 -3.12 -6.98
CA PHE A 80 10.28 -4.29 -6.13
C PHE A 80 9.12 -4.61 -5.20
N THR A 81 8.49 -3.61 -4.58
CA THR A 81 7.31 -3.84 -3.75
C THR A 81 6.11 -4.30 -4.59
N GLY A 82 5.78 -3.58 -5.66
CA GLY A 82 4.63 -3.90 -6.50
C GLY A 82 4.73 -5.25 -7.21
N ILE A 83 5.91 -5.59 -7.74
CA ILE A 83 6.15 -6.91 -8.35
C ILE A 83 6.13 -7.98 -7.27
N GLY A 84 6.69 -7.73 -6.08
CA GLY A 84 6.67 -8.68 -4.96
C GLY A 84 5.26 -9.15 -4.62
N ASP A 85 4.33 -8.22 -4.47
CA ASP A 85 2.93 -8.53 -4.15
C ASP A 85 2.24 -9.35 -5.26
N LYS A 86 2.54 -9.02 -6.53
CA LYS A 86 1.99 -9.76 -7.68
C LYS A 86 2.60 -11.14 -7.84
N VAL A 87 3.90 -11.28 -7.61
CA VAL A 87 4.59 -12.58 -7.70
C VAL A 87 4.03 -13.54 -6.66
N SER A 88 3.81 -13.11 -5.42
CA SER A 88 3.16 -13.96 -4.41
C SER A 88 1.78 -14.43 -4.88
N THR A 89 0.96 -13.54 -5.46
CA THR A 89 -0.37 -13.92 -5.99
C THR A 89 -0.28 -14.90 -7.16
N ILE A 90 0.68 -14.71 -8.08
CA ILE A 90 0.89 -15.58 -9.24
C ILE A 90 1.38 -16.97 -8.81
N LEU A 91 2.36 -17.01 -7.90
CA LEU A 91 2.90 -18.26 -7.35
C LEU A 91 1.81 -19.05 -6.63
N LEU A 92 0.97 -18.37 -5.85
CA LEU A 92 -0.16 -18.99 -5.19
C LEU A 92 -1.18 -19.55 -6.20
N GLY A 93 -1.46 -18.83 -7.30
CA GLY A 93 -2.34 -19.32 -8.36
C GLY A 93 -1.87 -20.60 -9.02
N ASN A 94 -0.55 -20.73 -9.22
CA ASN A 94 0.03 -21.93 -9.81
C ASN A 94 -0.01 -23.14 -8.85
N ILE A 95 0.08 -22.91 -7.54
CA ILE A 95 0.14 -24.00 -6.54
C ILE A 95 -1.26 -24.43 -6.08
N SER A 96 -2.14 -23.46 -5.86
CA SER A 96 -3.39 -23.63 -5.10
C SER A 96 -4.63 -23.38 -5.95
N GLY A 97 -4.44 -23.05 -7.23
CA GLY A 97 -5.49 -22.74 -8.18
C GLY A 97 -6.29 -21.49 -7.82
N ASN A 98 -7.38 -21.29 -8.55
CA ASN A 98 -8.24 -20.11 -8.41
C ASN A 98 -8.88 -20.00 -7.03
N TYR A 99 -9.16 -21.13 -6.36
CA TYR A 99 -9.75 -21.13 -5.03
C TYR A 99 -8.80 -20.55 -3.97
N GLY A 100 -7.54 -21.00 -3.93
CA GLY A 100 -6.53 -20.47 -3.00
C GLY A 100 -6.27 -18.98 -3.22
N VAL A 101 -6.18 -18.55 -4.47
CA VAL A 101 -6.06 -17.12 -4.83
C VAL A 101 -7.29 -16.33 -4.38
N GLY A 102 -8.48 -16.90 -4.50
CA GLY A 102 -9.73 -16.31 -4.02
C GLY A 102 -9.72 -16.09 -2.51
N LEU A 103 -9.32 -17.11 -1.73
CA LEU A 103 -9.21 -17.01 -0.27
C LEU A 103 -8.17 -15.96 0.13
N PHE A 104 -6.93 -16.09 -0.35
CA PHE A 104 -5.84 -15.17 0.00
C PHE A 104 -6.14 -13.74 -0.44
N GLY A 105 -6.53 -13.55 -1.70
CA GLY A 105 -6.77 -12.23 -2.29
C GLY A 105 -7.92 -11.48 -1.61
N SER A 106 -8.95 -12.18 -1.14
CA SER A 106 -10.07 -11.56 -0.41
C SER A 106 -9.61 -10.98 0.92
N VAL A 107 -8.82 -11.73 1.68
CA VAL A 107 -8.29 -11.32 2.97
C VAL A 107 -7.19 -10.27 2.82
N TYR A 108 -6.37 -10.41 1.79
CA TYR A 108 -5.30 -9.46 1.50
C TYR A 108 -5.85 -8.06 1.19
N LYS A 109 -6.99 -7.94 0.50
CA LYS A 109 -7.68 -6.64 0.32
C LYS A 109 -8.10 -5.99 1.63
N LEU A 110 -8.56 -6.79 2.60
CA LEU A 110 -8.89 -6.29 3.93
C LEU A 110 -7.62 -5.77 4.62
N TYR A 111 -6.53 -6.54 4.57
CA TYR A 111 -5.22 -6.15 5.07
C TYR A 111 -4.67 -4.86 4.43
N GLU A 112 -4.78 -4.71 3.10
CA GLU A 112 -4.35 -3.50 2.36
C GLU A 112 -5.05 -2.22 2.87
N ALA A 113 -6.32 -2.32 3.28
CA ALA A 113 -7.04 -1.17 3.82
C ALA A 113 -6.40 -0.65 5.13
N PHE A 114 -5.98 -1.56 6.01
CA PHE A 114 -5.27 -1.20 7.24
C PHE A 114 -3.84 -0.73 6.96
N PHE A 115 -3.15 -1.33 5.99
CA PHE A 115 -1.85 -0.86 5.54
C PHE A 115 -1.91 0.59 5.05
N PHE A 116 -2.93 0.92 4.24
CA PHE A 116 -3.16 2.28 3.77
C PHE A 116 -3.42 3.27 4.92
N LEU A 117 -4.18 2.85 5.94
CA LEU A 117 -4.42 3.66 7.14
C LEU A 117 -3.11 3.99 7.88
N SER A 118 -2.24 2.99 8.06
CA SER A 118 -0.92 3.18 8.68
C SER A 118 -0.05 4.14 7.86
N GLY A 119 0.01 3.97 6.54
CA GLY A 119 0.78 4.85 5.65
C GLY A 119 0.29 6.28 5.67
N SER A 120 -1.03 6.50 5.77
CA SER A 120 -1.65 7.83 5.79
C SER A 120 -1.18 8.68 6.98
N ILE A 121 -0.99 8.06 8.15
CA ILE A 121 -0.44 8.74 9.33
C ILE A 121 0.95 9.30 9.01
N MET A 122 1.81 8.50 8.38
CA MET A 122 3.19 8.89 8.10
C MET A 122 3.32 10.00 7.06
N VAL A 123 2.47 9.99 6.03
CA VAL A 123 2.46 11.02 4.98
C VAL A 123 2.23 12.42 5.57
N VAL A 124 1.43 12.52 6.63
CA VAL A 124 1.18 13.80 7.35
C VAL A 124 2.44 14.31 8.05
N PHE A 125 3.28 13.42 8.59
CA PHE A 125 4.48 13.79 9.33
C PHE A 125 5.73 13.94 8.47
N LEU A 126 5.74 13.40 7.23
CA LEU A 126 6.86 13.51 6.30
C LEU A 126 7.40 14.94 6.12
N PRO A 127 6.58 15.99 5.86
CA PRO A 127 7.10 17.35 5.72
C PRO A 127 7.78 17.87 7.00
N LEU A 128 7.27 17.51 8.19
CA LEU A 128 7.87 17.91 9.46
C LEU A 128 9.23 17.24 9.69
N PHE A 129 9.39 15.98 9.26
CA PHE A 129 10.69 15.31 9.30
C PHE A 129 11.71 15.99 8.38
N SER A 130 11.31 16.35 7.17
CA SER A 130 12.17 17.09 6.24
C SER A 130 12.50 18.51 6.71
N GLN A 131 11.63 19.15 7.49
CA GLN A 131 11.89 20.48 8.05
C GLN A 131 12.88 20.44 9.22
N TYR A 132 12.76 19.45 10.12
CA TYR A 132 13.65 19.36 11.28
C TYR A 132 15.03 18.81 10.94
N TYR A 133 15.17 18.04 9.86
CA TYR A 133 16.47 17.54 9.43
C TYR A 133 17.14 18.50 8.42
N PRO A 134 18.45 18.82 8.56
CA PRO A 134 19.39 18.39 9.60
C PRO A 134 19.47 19.33 10.82
N GLN A 135 18.77 20.47 10.79
CA GLN A 135 19.06 21.63 11.65
C GLN A 135 18.56 21.50 13.10
N GLN A 136 17.50 20.74 13.35
CA GLN A 136 16.84 20.60 14.67
C GLN A 136 16.76 19.12 15.08
N MET A 137 17.91 18.50 15.31
CA MET A 137 18.01 17.05 15.55
C MET A 137 17.23 16.55 16.77
N ASP A 138 17.11 17.34 17.83
CA ASP A 138 16.35 16.95 19.03
C ASP A 138 14.85 16.94 18.75
N ASN A 139 14.34 17.93 18.02
CA ASN A 139 12.94 17.96 17.57
C ASN A 139 12.66 16.80 16.61
N PHE A 140 13.58 16.48 15.71
CA PHE A 140 13.50 15.32 14.82
C PHE A 140 13.38 14.00 15.60
N LYS A 141 14.27 13.75 16.57
CA LYS A 141 14.23 12.55 17.42
C LYS A 141 12.96 12.46 18.26
N ARG A 142 12.50 13.60 18.80
CA ARG A 142 11.25 13.68 19.56
C ARG A 142 10.04 13.35 18.69
N LEU A 143 9.97 13.95 17.50
CA LEU A 143 8.90 13.67 16.54
C LEU A 143 8.89 12.20 16.14
N TYR A 144 10.06 11.62 15.84
CA TYR A 144 10.19 10.20 15.54
C TYR A 144 9.61 9.33 16.65
N ARG A 145 10.01 9.58 17.90
CA ARG A 145 9.54 8.80 19.05
C ARG A 145 8.02 8.92 19.24
N ILE A 146 7.45 10.09 19.01
CA ILE A 146 6.00 10.31 19.09
C ILE A 146 5.28 9.51 18.00
N VAL A 147 5.69 9.69 16.74
CA VAL A 147 5.07 9.01 15.59
C VAL A 147 5.16 7.50 15.74
N PHE A 148 6.35 6.98 16.04
CA PHE A 148 6.57 5.55 16.26
C PHE A 148 5.70 4.98 17.39
N LYS A 149 5.60 5.69 18.53
CA LYS A 149 4.74 5.28 19.65
C LYS A 149 3.27 5.26 19.23
N ILE A 150 2.77 6.31 18.57
CA ILE A 150 1.38 6.38 18.10
C ILE A 150 1.08 5.20 17.18
N THR A 151 1.96 4.95 16.19
CA THR A 151 1.75 3.87 15.23
C THR A 151 1.71 2.50 15.90
N ILE A 152 2.63 2.19 16.82
CA ILE A 152 2.62 0.91 17.56
C ILE A 152 1.43 0.80 18.51
N SER A 153 1.11 1.87 19.23
CA SER A 153 -0.02 1.91 20.16
C SER A 153 -1.36 1.68 19.45
N ILE A 154 -1.48 2.00 18.16
CA ILE A 154 -2.65 1.66 17.34
C ILE A 154 -2.51 0.26 16.73
N ALA A 155 -1.34 -0.10 16.20
CA ALA A 155 -1.13 -1.37 15.51
C ALA A 155 -1.36 -2.58 16.42
N LEU A 156 -0.86 -2.55 17.67
CA LEU A 156 -1.00 -3.66 18.61
C LEU A 156 -2.46 -4.02 18.94
N PRO A 157 -3.33 -3.09 19.40
CA PRO A 157 -4.72 -3.42 19.70
C PRO A 157 -5.51 -3.78 18.44
N VAL A 158 -5.24 -3.14 17.29
CA VAL A 158 -5.90 -3.48 16.03
C VAL A 158 -5.55 -4.90 15.59
N SER A 159 -4.26 -5.25 15.59
CA SER A 159 -3.81 -6.61 15.30
C SER A 159 -4.36 -7.63 16.29
N GLY A 160 -4.32 -7.34 17.59
CA GLY A 160 -4.87 -8.22 18.62
C GLY A 160 -6.36 -8.48 18.40
N GLY A 161 -7.15 -7.42 18.19
CA GLY A 161 -8.58 -7.52 17.93
C GLY A 161 -8.90 -8.34 16.68
N ILE A 162 -8.19 -8.11 15.58
CA ILE A 162 -8.43 -8.81 14.31
C ILE A 162 -7.96 -10.27 14.38
N ILE A 163 -6.86 -10.56 15.06
CA ILE A 163 -6.43 -11.95 15.27
C ILE A 163 -7.49 -12.72 16.05
N MET A 164 -7.98 -12.16 17.16
CA MET A 164 -9.01 -12.78 18.01
C MET A 164 -10.34 -12.94 17.27
N LEU A 165 -10.74 -11.95 16.48
CA LEU A 165 -12.03 -11.90 15.78
C LEU A 165 -11.97 -12.39 14.33
N SER A 166 -10.84 -12.93 13.89
CA SER A 166 -10.57 -13.27 12.49
C SER A 166 -11.65 -14.16 11.86
N SER A 167 -12.10 -15.19 12.59
CA SER A 167 -13.17 -16.08 12.09
C SER A 167 -14.50 -15.34 11.93
N GLN A 168 -14.90 -14.50 12.89
CA GLN A 168 -16.13 -13.70 12.78
C GLN A 168 -16.04 -12.68 11.64
N ILE A 169 -14.89 -12.00 11.49
CA ILE A 169 -14.66 -11.03 10.42
C ILE A 169 -14.80 -11.70 9.06
N ILE A 170 -14.16 -12.86 8.86
CA ILE A 170 -14.25 -13.57 7.58
C ILE A 170 -15.67 -14.02 7.28
N VAL A 171 -16.38 -14.59 8.24
CA VAL A 171 -17.77 -15.01 8.04
C VAL A 171 -18.68 -13.82 7.77
N LEU A 172 -18.47 -12.68 8.43
CA LEU A 172 -19.26 -11.46 8.25
C LEU A 172 -19.09 -10.84 6.86
N PHE A 173 -17.85 -10.76 6.35
CA PHE A 173 -17.54 -10.08 5.09
C PHE A 173 -17.63 -10.99 3.87
N PHE A 174 -17.30 -12.27 4.02
CA PHE A 174 -17.14 -13.20 2.90
C PHE A 174 -17.99 -14.48 3.02
N GLY A 175 -18.62 -14.72 4.17
CA GLY A 175 -19.46 -15.89 4.41
C GLY A 175 -18.71 -17.12 4.95
N GLN A 176 -19.48 -18.15 5.29
CA GLN A 176 -18.98 -19.41 5.88
C GLN A 176 -17.98 -20.14 4.98
N GLU A 177 -18.14 -20.06 3.66
CA GLU A 177 -17.27 -20.75 2.69
C GLU A 177 -15.82 -20.25 2.74
N TYR A 178 -15.60 -19.01 3.18
CA TYR A 178 -14.27 -18.39 3.28
C TYR A 178 -13.57 -18.65 4.62
N LEU A 179 -14.18 -19.37 5.56
CA LEU A 179 -13.65 -19.63 6.90
C LEU A 179 -12.16 -20.10 6.92
N PRO A 180 -11.68 -20.92 5.96
CA PRO A 180 -10.25 -21.28 5.91
C PRO A 180 -9.30 -20.08 5.81
N ALA A 181 -9.74 -18.97 5.20
CA ALA A 181 -8.96 -17.75 5.06
C ALA A 181 -8.74 -16.99 6.38
N ALA A 182 -9.46 -17.34 7.46
CA ALA A 182 -9.26 -16.75 8.78
C ALA A 182 -7.84 -17.00 9.31
N ARG A 183 -7.22 -18.13 8.96
CA ARG A 183 -5.82 -18.42 9.33
C ARG A 183 -4.86 -17.44 8.65
N VAL A 184 -5.07 -17.18 7.36
CA VAL A 184 -4.28 -16.21 6.58
C VAL A 184 -4.42 -14.81 7.19
N LEU A 185 -5.64 -14.41 7.56
CA LEU A 185 -5.90 -13.12 8.20
C LEU A 185 -5.09 -12.94 9.49
N ARG A 186 -5.02 -13.98 10.34
CA ARG A 186 -4.22 -13.93 11.58
C ARG A 186 -2.75 -13.69 11.28
N PHE A 187 -2.16 -14.43 10.33
CA PHE A 187 -0.75 -14.26 9.98
C PHE A 187 -0.46 -12.88 9.41
N LEU A 188 -1.33 -12.35 8.55
CA LEU A 188 -1.20 -10.99 8.01
C LEU A 188 -1.23 -9.94 9.12
N PHE A 189 -2.08 -10.09 10.14
CA PHE A 189 -2.15 -9.13 11.23
C PHE A 189 -1.05 -9.27 12.29
N ILE A 190 -0.37 -10.42 12.37
CA ILE A 190 0.91 -10.53 13.08
C ILE A 190 1.98 -9.72 12.30
N ALA A 191 2.05 -9.90 10.98
CA ALA A 191 2.98 -9.17 10.13
C ALA A 191 2.71 -7.65 10.11
N PHE A 192 1.44 -7.24 10.22
CA PHE A 192 1.02 -5.83 10.24
C PHE A 192 1.77 -4.98 11.26
N ILE A 193 2.05 -5.53 12.45
CA ILE A 193 2.79 -4.83 13.51
C ILE A 193 4.19 -4.44 13.03
N PHE A 194 4.91 -5.39 12.41
CA PHE A 194 6.24 -5.15 11.86
C PHE A 194 6.20 -4.19 10.68
N VAL A 195 5.13 -4.25 9.89
CA VAL A 195 4.93 -3.36 8.75
C VAL A 195 4.70 -1.92 9.20
N CYS A 196 3.92 -1.71 10.27
CA CYS A 196 3.78 -0.40 10.91
C CYS A 196 5.13 0.16 11.38
N MET A 197 5.96 -0.67 12.02
CA MET A 197 7.32 -0.28 12.43
C MET A 197 8.19 0.06 11.23
N ASN A 198 8.18 -0.78 10.19
CA ASN A 198 8.94 -0.58 8.96
C ASN A 198 8.52 0.71 8.24
N SER A 199 7.22 1.00 8.17
CA SER A 199 6.71 2.21 7.52
C SER A 199 7.26 3.48 8.17
N SER A 200 7.38 3.50 9.51
CA SER A 200 8.00 4.63 10.23
C SER A 200 9.42 4.89 9.74
N LEU A 201 10.22 3.82 9.66
CA LEU A 201 11.62 3.89 9.23
C LEU A 201 11.74 4.27 7.75
N TYR A 202 10.87 3.74 6.90
CA TYR A 202 10.79 4.02 5.48
C TYR A 202 10.65 5.53 5.21
N TYR A 203 9.64 6.16 5.79
CA TYR A 203 9.37 7.58 5.55
C TYR A 203 10.46 8.50 6.10
N ILE A 204 11.10 8.10 7.20
CA ILE A 204 12.26 8.81 7.76
C ILE A 204 13.46 8.76 6.82
N LEU A 205 13.80 7.56 6.32
CA LEU A 205 14.92 7.41 5.39
C LEU A 205 14.69 8.20 4.11
N ILE A 206 13.44 8.25 3.63
CA ILE A 206 13.07 9.10 2.50
C ILE A 206 13.20 10.59 2.85
N SER A 207 12.70 11.03 4.01
CA SER A 207 12.71 12.46 4.38
C SER A 207 14.12 13.04 4.51
N ILE A 208 15.11 12.19 4.82
CA ILE A 208 16.53 12.58 4.92
C ILE A 208 17.36 12.25 3.65
N GLY A 209 16.70 11.88 2.55
CA GLY A 209 17.35 11.61 1.26
C GLY A 209 18.08 10.27 1.16
N LYS A 210 17.91 9.35 2.13
CA LYS A 210 18.54 8.02 2.17
C LYS A 210 17.73 6.94 1.45
N GLN A 211 17.04 7.29 0.39
CA GLN A 211 16.25 6.38 -0.46
C GLN A 211 17.05 5.18 -1.02
N ARG A 212 18.37 5.30 -1.23
CA ARG A 212 19.20 4.16 -1.65
C ARG A 212 19.23 3.01 -0.61
N LEU A 213 19.19 3.32 0.68
CA LEU A 213 19.10 2.30 1.72
C LEU A 213 17.75 1.59 1.68
N VAL A 214 16.68 2.35 1.44
CA VAL A 214 15.33 1.82 1.28
C VAL A 214 15.25 0.91 0.06
N LEU A 215 15.91 1.28 -1.05
CA LEU A 215 16.01 0.46 -2.25
C LEU A 215 16.68 -0.88 -1.99
N VAL A 216 17.84 -0.88 -1.33
CA VAL A 216 18.55 -2.13 -0.99
C VAL A 216 17.69 -3.00 -0.08
N GLY A 217 17.07 -2.41 0.94
CA GLY A 217 16.14 -3.13 1.82
C GLY A 217 14.97 -3.74 1.05
N SER A 218 14.35 -2.99 0.14
CA SER A 218 13.23 -3.44 -0.68
C SER A 218 13.62 -4.59 -1.61
N ALA A 219 14.80 -4.52 -2.22
CA ALA A 219 15.33 -5.60 -3.05
C ALA A 219 15.59 -6.88 -2.25
N ILE A 220 16.15 -6.77 -1.04
CA ILE A 220 16.35 -7.90 -0.13
C ILE A 220 15.01 -8.50 0.28
N THR A 221 14.04 -7.66 0.68
CA THR A 221 12.70 -8.12 1.04
C THR A 221 12.00 -8.81 -0.13
N PHE A 222 12.14 -8.30 -1.34
CA PHE A 222 11.60 -8.93 -2.55
C PHE A 222 12.17 -10.34 -2.77
N LEU A 223 13.49 -10.50 -2.67
CA LEU A 223 14.15 -11.82 -2.82
C LEU A 223 13.74 -12.79 -1.71
N ILE A 224 13.69 -12.32 -0.46
CA ILE A 224 13.23 -13.13 0.67
C ILE A 224 11.78 -13.55 0.47
N ASN A 225 10.91 -12.63 0.03
CA ASN A 225 9.49 -12.92 -0.21
C ASN A 225 9.33 -14.03 -1.26
N ILE A 226 9.98 -13.91 -2.42
CA ILE A 226 9.94 -14.95 -3.46
C ILE A 226 10.41 -16.30 -2.92
N THR A 227 11.53 -16.30 -2.20
CA THR A 227 12.12 -17.52 -1.64
C THR A 227 11.15 -18.19 -0.64
N LEU A 228 10.56 -17.40 0.26
CA LEU A 228 9.59 -17.90 1.23
C LEU A 228 8.31 -18.38 0.57
N CYS A 229 7.79 -17.68 -0.44
CA CYS A 229 6.61 -18.12 -1.19
C CYS A 229 6.86 -19.49 -1.86
N LEU A 230 8.01 -19.65 -2.52
CA LEU A 230 8.37 -20.91 -3.19
C LEU A 230 8.55 -22.08 -2.22
N LEU A 231 9.02 -21.83 -0.99
CA LEU A 231 9.23 -22.89 0.01
C LEU A 231 7.96 -23.22 0.81
N LEU A 232 7.18 -22.20 1.19
CA LEU A 232 6.05 -22.36 2.10
C LEU A 232 4.75 -22.73 1.37
N PHE A 233 4.46 -22.14 0.21
CA PHE A 233 3.19 -22.39 -0.47
C PHE A 233 2.96 -23.86 -0.85
N PRO A 234 3.96 -24.63 -1.32
CA PRO A 234 3.76 -26.06 -1.58
C PRO A 234 3.40 -26.87 -0.33
N SER A 235 3.85 -26.43 0.85
CA SER A 235 3.63 -27.15 2.11
C SER A 235 2.32 -26.76 2.81
N TYR A 236 1.91 -25.49 2.70
CA TYR A 236 0.76 -24.93 3.42
C TYR A 236 -0.48 -24.70 2.55
N GLY A 237 -0.32 -24.67 1.23
CA GLY A 237 -1.41 -24.54 0.27
C GLY A 237 -2.01 -23.13 0.13
N TYR A 238 -1.90 -22.21 1.09
CA TYR A 238 -2.28 -20.79 0.94
C TYR A 238 -1.84 -19.92 2.12
#